data_AF-Q49591-F1
#
_entry.id   AF-Q49591-F1
#
_cell.length_a   1.000
_cell.length_b   1.000
_cell.length_c   1.000
_cell.angle_alpha   90.00
_cell.angle_beta   90.00
_cell.angle_gamma   90.00
#
_symmetry.space_group_name_H-M   'P 1'
#
loop_
_entity.id
_entity.type
_entity.pdbx_description
1 polymer ?
#
loop_
_entity_poly.entity_id
_entity_poly.type
_entity_poly.pdbx_seq_one_letter_code
_entity_poly.pdbx_strand_id
1 'polypeptide(L)'
;MGGARARIRGARRPGLAIRSLGAAGAVVPLLALVFVLATLLLEALPAIRVNGLHFFTATEWNPGNTYGDAVVTRGVRHPVGAYYGALPLIVGTLATSAIALVIAVPVSIGAALVIVERFPKRLASAIGMVLELLAGIPSVIVGLWGAMTFGPFIAHYVAPVIARNAPDVPVLSYLRGNTGNGEGLLVSGLVLAVMVIPIIASTTRDLIRQVPVLPREGAVALGMTDWECARRVTLPWVSSGIVGAVVLGFGRRI
;
A
#
# COMPACT_ATOMS: atom_id res chain seq x y z
N MET A 1 -65.35 20.54 -1.16
CA MET A 1 -64.19 20.91 -2.02
C MET A 1 -63.47 22.08 -1.38
N GLY A 2 -62.22 21.91 -0.97
CA GLY A 2 -61.42 22.96 -0.32
C GLY A 2 -60.05 22.40 0.04
N GLY A 3 -59.01 22.94 -0.59
CA GLY A 3 -57.72 22.29 -0.80
C GLY A 3 -56.76 22.23 0.40
N ALA A 4 -55.91 21.21 0.36
CA ALA A 4 -54.67 21.12 1.12
C ALA A 4 -53.58 20.50 0.23
N ARG A 5 -52.90 21.34 -0.57
CA ARG A 5 -51.61 21.00 -1.19
C ARG A 5 -50.59 22.04 -0.73
N ALA A 6 -49.99 21.78 0.43
CA ALA A 6 -48.88 22.56 0.93
C ALA A 6 -47.59 22.20 0.17
N ARG A 7 -47.02 23.25 -0.44
CA ARG A 7 -45.75 23.33 -1.17
C ARG A 7 -44.62 22.49 -0.58
N ILE A 8 -44.02 21.66 -1.43
CA ILE A 8 -42.66 21.14 -1.27
C ILE A 8 -41.70 22.33 -1.29
N ARG A 9 -41.04 22.60 -0.16
CA ARG A 9 -40.05 23.68 0.01
C ARG A 9 -38.83 23.42 -0.86
N GLY A 10 -38.43 24.45 -1.62
CA GLY A 10 -37.30 24.42 -2.54
C GLY A 10 -35.95 24.16 -1.87
N ALA A 11 -35.12 23.38 -2.56
CA ALA A 11 -33.71 23.18 -2.24
C ALA A 11 -33.00 24.54 -2.20
N ARG A 12 -32.52 24.95 -1.03
CA ARG A 12 -31.63 26.11 -0.88
C ARG A 12 -30.35 25.80 -1.66
N ARG A 13 -30.12 26.51 -2.77
CA ARG A 13 -28.83 26.48 -3.49
C ARG A 13 -27.73 26.88 -2.50
N PRO A 14 -26.66 26.09 -2.34
CA PRO A 14 -25.56 26.48 -1.46
C PRO A 14 -24.99 27.82 -1.95
N GLY A 15 -24.77 28.75 -1.00
CA GLY A 15 -24.26 30.09 -1.31
C GLY A 15 -22.94 30.03 -2.08
N LEU A 16 -22.68 31.05 -2.91
CA LEU A 16 -21.48 31.13 -3.77
C LEU A 16 -20.18 30.87 -2.97
N ALA A 17 -20.11 31.36 -1.74
CA ALA A 17 -18.99 31.15 -0.82
C ALA A 17 -18.77 29.66 -0.44
N ILE A 18 -19.84 28.90 -0.23
CA ILE A 18 -19.74 27.46 0.10
C ILE A 18 -19.28 26.67 -1.14
N ARG A 19 -19.75 27.06 -2.34
CA ARG A 19 -19.31 26.44 -3.59
C ARG A 19 -17.85 26.77 -3.91
N SER A 20 -17.40 28.00 -3.68
CA SER A 20 -16.00 28.39 -3.90
C SER A 20 -15.06 27.77 -2.87
N LEU A 21 -15.46 27.68 -1.60
CA LEU A 21 -14.70 26.97 -0.56
C LEU A 21 -14.62 25.47 -0.86
N GLY A 22 -15.74 24.85 -1.28
CA GLY A 22 -15.75 23.45 -1.70
C GLY A 22 -14.90 23.18 -2.95
N ALA A 23 -14.95 24.08 -3.93
CA ALA A 23 -14.09 24.00 -5.11
C ALA A 23 -12.61 24.18 -4.76
N ALA A 24 -12.27 25.13 -3.90
CA ALA A 24 -10.90 25.31 -3.41
C ALA A 24 -10.39 24.07 -2.67
N GLY A 25 -11.23 23.42 -1.86
CA GLY A 25 -10.90 22.19 -1.16
C GLY A 25 -10.58 21.00 -2.07
N ALA A 26 -11.13 20.97 -3.29
CA ALA A 26 -10.81 19.93 -4.28
C ALA A 26 -9.63 20.33 -5.20
N VAL A 27 -9.52 21.62 -5.56
CA VAL A 27 -8.53 22.11 -6.52
C VAL A 27 -7.13 22.21 -5.90
N VAL A 28 -7.01 22.64 -4.64
CA VAL A 28 -5.70 22.83 -4.01
C VAL A 28 -4.89 21.53 -3.92
N PRO A 29 -5.43 20.39 -3.44
CA PRO A 29 -4.69 19.13 -3.42
C PRO A 29 -4.32 18.63 -4.82
N LEU A 30 -5.21 18.82 -5.82
CA LEU A 30 -4.94 18.46 -7.21
C LEU A 30 -3.78 19.29 -7.79
N LEU A 31 -3.77 20.60 -7.56
CA LEU A 31 -2.67 21.46 -8.00
C LEU A 31 -1.36 21.10 -7.30
N ALA A 32 -1.39 20.79 -6.00
CA ALA A 32 -0.23 20.32 -5.27
C ALA A 32 0.32 19.01 -5.87
N LEU A 33 -0.55 18.04 -6.19
CA LEU A 33 -0.15 16.79 -6.84
C LEU A 33 0.49 17.06 -8.21
N VAL A 34 -0.14 17.90 -9.04
CA VAL A 34 0.40 18.28 -10.35
C VAL A 34 1.75 18.99 -10.20
N PHE A 35 1.91 19.88 -9.22
CA PHE A 35 3.15 20.57 -8.95
C PHE A 35 4.28 19.60 -8.55
N VAL A 36 3.99 18.66 -7.65
CA VAL A 36 4.96 17.63 -7.24
C VAL A 36 5.35 16.76 -8.43
N LEU A 37 4.38 16.29 -9.22
CA LEU A 37 4.65 15.49 -10.43
C LEU A 37 5.48 16.26 -11.46
N ALA A 38 5.16 17.53 -11.70
CA ALA A 38 5.93 18.39 -12.59
C ALA A 38 7.37 18.56 -12.09
N THR A 39 7.56 18.77 -10.79
CA THR A 39 8.88 18.93 -10.18
C THR A 39 9.71 17.66 -10.33
N LEU A 40 9.14 16.50 -10.02
CA LEU A 40 9.81 15.20 -10.18
C LEU A 40 10.22 14.95 -11.63
N LEU A 41 9.36 15.28 -12.60
CA LEU A 41 9.68 15.13 -14.02
C LEU A 41 10.81 16.08 -14.45
N LEU A 42 10.77 17.33 -14.02
CA LEU A 42 11.80 18.32 -14.35
C LEU A 42 13.16 17.94 -13.76
N GLU A 43 13.20 17.42 -12.53
CA GLU A 43 14.43 16.96 -11.88
C GLU A 43 14.96 15.64 -12.46
N ALA A 44 14.09 14.78 -13.02
CA ALA A 44 14.51 13.54 -13.68
C ALA A 44 15.08 13.78 -15.11
N LEU A 45 14.72 14.88 -15.77
CA LEU A 45 15.14 15.18 -17.15
C LEU A 45 16.68 15.17 -17.35
N PRO A 46 17.51 15.79 -16.49
CA PRO A 46 18.97 15.70 -16.60
C PRO A 46 19.48 14.25 -16.61
N ALA A 47 18.97 13.40 -15.71
CA ALA A 47 19.39 11.99 -15.63
C ALA A 47 18.98 11.20 -16.88
N ILE A 48 17.79 11.46 -17.43
CA ILE A 48 17.31 10.85 -18.67
C ILE A 48 18.14 11.34 -19.87
N ARG A 49 18.51 12.62 -19.92
CA ARG A 49 19.32 13.17 -21.03
C ARG A 49 20.74 12.61 -21.06
N VAL A 50 21.37 12.44 -19.89
CA VAL A 50 22.71 11.84 -19.78
C VAL A 50 22.69 10.40 -20.30
N ASN A 51 21.78 9.55 -19.83
CA ASN A 51 21.75 8.12 -20.17
C ASN A 51 20.96 7.80 -21.45
N GLY A 52 20.09 8.70 -21.92
CA GLY A 52 19.16 8.45 -23.02
C GLY A 52 18.09 7.43 -22.64
N LEU A 53 17.59 6.67 -23.63
CA LEU A 53 16.63 5.58 -23.39
C LEU A 53 17.19 4.47 -22.50
N HIS A 54 18.53 4.37 -22.41
CA HIS A 54 19.20 3.41 -21.55
C HIS A 54 18.95 3.67 -20.06
N PHE A 55 18.48 4.87 -19.68
CA PHE A 55 18.02 5.18 -18.33
C PHE A 55 17.01 4.16 -17.80
N PHE A 56 16.06 3.72 -18.65
CA PHE A 56 14.99 2.81 -18.24
C PHE A 56 15.39 1.34 -18.22
N THR A 57 16.44 0.96 -18.97
CA THR A 57 16.89 -0.44 -19.10
C THR A 57 18.17 -0.72 -18.32
N ALA A 58 18.92 0.31 -17.94
CA ALA A 58 20.14 0.19 -17.17
C ALA A 58 19.87 -0.34 -15.75
N THR A 59 20.71 -1.26 -15.33
CA THR A 59 20.68 -1.92 -14.01
C THR A 59 21.64 -1.29 -13.00
N GLU A 60 22.54 -0.44 -13.43
CA GLU A 60 23.53 0.18 -12.56
C GLU A 60 23.13 1.62 -12.21
N TRP A 61 23.31 1.96 -10.94
CA TRP A 61 23.18 3.33 -10.46
C TRP A 61 24.49 3.76 -9.83
N ASN A 62 25.18 4.70 -10.47
CA ASN A 62 26.43 5.27 -10.03
C ASN A 62 26.33 6.81 -10.07
N PRO A 63 26.35 7.50 -8.92
CA PRO A 63 26.30 8.97 -8.90
C PRO A 63 27.56 9.64 -9.47
N GLY A 64 28.63 8.88 -9.75
CA GLY A 64 29.91 9.38 -10.26
C GLY A 64 30.74 10.08 -9.19
N ASN A 65 31.90 10.61 -9.59
CA ASN A 65 32.77 11.36 -8.69
C ASN A 65 32.28 12.82 -8.56
N THR A 66 31.59 13.11 -7.46
CA THR A 66 31.09 14.45 -7.11
C THR A 66 32.18 15.45 -6.71
N TYR A 67 33.42 15.00 -6.49
CA TYR A 67 34.56 15.85 -6.15
C TYR A 67 35.44 16.22 -7.36
N GLY A 68 35.16 15.65 -8.54
CA GLY A 68 35.86 15.97 -9.78
C GLY A 68 35.16 17.06 -10.61
N ASP A 69 35.87 17.64 -11.58
CA ASP A 69 35.28 18.61 -12.50
C ASP A 69 34.12 17.98 -13.29
N ALA A 70 32.97 18.65 -13.31
CA ALA A 70 31.78 18.14 -13.97
C ALA A 70 31.97 18.06 -15.49
N VAL A 71 31.57 16.94 -16.08
CA VAL A 71 31.62 16.71 -17.53
C VAL A 71 30.27 17.04 -18.14
N VAL A 72 30.26 17.53 -19.38
CA VAL A 72 29.03 17.80 -20.13
C VAL A 72 28.78 16.66 -21.12
N THR A 73 27.75 15.85 -20.86
CA THR A 73 27.27 14.84 -21.81
C THR A 73 25.90 15.27 -22.30
N ARG A 74 25.71 15.36 -23.62
CA ARG A 74 24.41 15.72 -24.25
C ARG A 74 23.79 17.01 -23.70
N GLY A 75 24.61 18.03 -23.45
CA GLY A 75 24.18 19.35 -22.96
C GLY A 75 23.83 19.41 -21.48
N VAL A 76 24.14 18.36 -20.69
CA VAL A 76 23.89 18.31 -19.24
C VAL A 76 25.20 18.13 -18.48
N ARG A 77 25.41 18.98 -17.46
CA ARG A 77 26.54 18.84 -16.51
C ARG A 77 26.23 17.72 -15.53
N HIS A 78 27.14 16.75 -15.41
CA HIS A 78 27.04 15.61 -14.51
C HIS A 78 28.45 15.23 -13.98
N PRO A 79 28.54 14.57 -12.82
CA PRO A 79 29.81 14.10 -12.28
C PRO A 79 30.51 13.11 -13.23
N VAL A 80 31.85 13.07 -13.20
CA VAL A 80 32.64 12.13 -14.02
C VAL A 80 32.25 10.70 -13.64
N GLY A 81 31.91 9.88 -14.64
CA GLY A 81 31.52 8.49 -14.43
C GLY A 81 30.11 8.30 -13.86
N ALA A 82 29.28 9.36 -13.82
CA ALA A 82 27.90 9.23 -13.40
C ALA A 82 27.07 8.45 -14.43
N TYR A 83 26.30 7.49 -13.93
CA TYR A 83 25.48 6.60 -14.72
C TYR A 83 24.20 6.28 -13.94
N TYR A 84 23.03 6.51 -14.55
CA TYR A 84 21.76 6.43 -13.83
C TYR A 84 20.85 5.40 -14.50
N GLY A 85 20.68 4.25 -13.84
CA GLY A 85 19.75 3.19 -14.24
C GLY A 85 18.54 3.08 -13.31
N ALA A 86 17.35 3.22 -13.89
CA ALA A 86 16.09 3.19 -13.16
C ALA A 86 15.47 1.79 -13.07
N LEU A 87 15.94 0.82 -13.85
CA LEU A 87 15.29 -0.50 -13.94
C LEU A 87 15.17 -1.22 -12.58
N PRO A 88 16.22 -1.29 -11.74
CA PRO A 88 16.12 -1.97 -10.44
C PRO A 88 15.19 -1.24 -9.48
N LEU A 89 15.11 0.09 -9.56
CA LEU A 89 14.20 0.90 -8.73
C LEU A 89 12.74 0.65 -9.13
N ILE A 90 12.44 0.63 -10.42
CA ILE A 90 11.09 0.37 -10.93
C ILE A 90 10.67 -1.07 -10.61
N VAL A 91 11.48 -2.05 -11.04
CA VAL A 91 11.17 -3.47 -10.87
C VAL A 91 11.18 -3.86 -9.39
N GLY A 92 12.14 -3.37 -8.61
CA GLY A 92 12.24 -3.63 -7.17
C GLY A 92 11.02 -3.12 -6.41
N THR A 93 10.56 -1.90 -6.72
CA THR A 93 9.36 -1.34 -6.08
C THR A 93 8.10 -2.13 -6.45
N LEU A 94 7.92 -2.46 -7.74
CA LEU A 94 6.77 -3.24 -8.20
C LEU A 94 6.76 -4.66 -7.61
N ALA A 95 7.90 -5.33 -7.59
CA ALA A 95 8.03 -6.69 -7.07
C ALA A 95 7.79 -6.75 -5.57
N THR A 96 8.40 -5.85 -4.79
CA THR A 96 8.19 -5.80 -3.32
C THR A 96 6.75 -5.45 -2.98
N SER A 97 6.13 -4.52 -3.72
CA SER A 97 4.71 -4.19 -3.59
C SER A 97 3.78 -5.37 -3.88
N ALA A 98 4.04 -6.09 -4.97
CA ALA A 98 3.25 -7.25 -5.34
C ALA A 98 3.34 -8.36 -4.28
N ILE A 99 4.56 -8.67 -3.81
CA ILE A 99 4.78 -9.63 -2.72
C ILE A 99 4.02 -9.20 -1.46
N ALA A 100 4.14 -7.92 -1.09
CA ALA A 100 3.49 -7.38 0.09
C ALA A 100 1.96 -7.52 0.01
N LEU A 101 1.35 -7.16 -1.12
CA LEU A 101 -0.10 -7.22 -1.30
C LEU A 101 -0.63 -8.66 -1.33
N VAL A 102 0.06 -9.57 -2.02
CA VAL A 102 -0.32 -10.98 -2.09
C VAL A 102 -0.40 -11.61 -0.69
N ILE A 103 0.45 -11.18 0.23
CA ILE A 103 0.47 -11.67 1.61
C ILE A 103 -0.47 -10.87 2.50
N ALA A 104 -0.38 -9.54 2.46
CA ALA A 104 -1.09 -8.66 3.38
C ALA A 104 -2.61 -8.72 3.18
N VAL A 105 -3.09 -8.77 1.94
CA VAL A 105 -4.53 -8.74 1.64
C VAL A 105 -5.27 -9.94 2.25
N PRO A 106 -4.92 -11.21 1.98
CA PRO A 106 -5.64 -12.35 2.55
C PRO A 106 -5.51 -12.41 4.08
N VAL A 107 -4.33 -12.10 4.62
CA VAL A 107 -4.10 -12.08 6.08
C VAL A 107 -4.98 -11.02 6.75
N SER A 108 -5.08 -9.83 6.16
CA SER A 108 -5.86 -8.72 6.73
C SER A 108 -7.37 -8.98 6.65
N ILE A 109 -7.87 -9.49 5.52
CA ILE A 109 -9.29 -9.83 5.37
C ILE A 109 -9.66 -10.96 6.33
N GLY A 110 -8.82 -11.99 6.43
CA GLY A 110 -9.03 -13.10 7.37
C GLY A 110 -9.04 -12.63 8.83
N ALA A 111 -8.07 -11.80 9.22
CA ALA A 111 -8.05 -11.21 10.56
C ALA A 111 -9.28 -10.36 10.83
N ALA A 112 -9.69 -9.51 9.89
CA ALA A 112 -10.88 -8.66 10.04
C ALA A 112 -12.17 -9.48 10.20
N LEU A 113 -12.33 -10.55 9.42
CA LEU A 113 -13.47 -11.47 9.56
C LEU A 113 -13.51 -12.13 10.94
N VAL A 114 -12.40 -12.70 11.39
CA VAL A 114 -12.32 -13.33 12.72
C VAL A 114 -12.64 -12.33 13.83
N ILE A 115 -12.12 -11.11 13.72
CA ILE A 115 -12.35 -10.06 14.71
C ILE A 115 -13.82 -9.65 14.77
N VAL A 116 -14.52 -9.57 13.63
CA VAL A 116 -15.92 -9.14 13.61
C VAL A 116 -16.89 -10.27 13.90
N GLU A 117 -16.64 -11.47 13.38
CA GLU A 117 -17.60 -12.57 13.45
C GLU A 117 -17.44 -13.42 14.70
N ARG A 118 -16.21 -13.58 15.21
CA ARG A 118 -15.92 -14.55 16.28
C ARG A 118 -15.61 -13.93 17.64
N PHE A 119 -15.17 -12.67 17.69
CA PHE A 119 -14.82 -12.02 18.95
C PHE A 119 -15.97 -11.20 19.56
N PRO A 120 -16.08 -11.18 20.91
CA PRO A 120 -17.06 -10.33 21.58
C PRO A 120 -16.75 -8.85 21.32
N LYS A 121 -17.80 -8.01 21.29
CA LYS A 121 -17.71 -6.58 20.90
C LYS A 121 -16.56 -5.82 21.60
N ARG A 122 -16.33 -6.09 22.89
CA ARG A 122 -15.25 -5.47 23.68
C ARG A 122 -13.85 -5.87 23.18
N LEU A 123 -13.62 -7.18 23.00
CA LEU A 123 -12.33 -7.69 22.51
C LEU A 123 -12.07 -7.22 21.08
N ALA A 124 -13.11 -7.29 20.24
CA ALA A 124 -13.02 -6.77 18.88
C ALA A 124 -12.66 -5.29 18.87
N SER A 125 -13.23 -4.48 19.79
CA SER A 125 -12.88 -3.06 19.99
C SER A 125 -11.43 -2.87 20.39
N ALA A 126 -10.95 -3.60 21.40
CA ALA A 126 -9.59 -3.53 21.90
C ALA A 126 -8.56 -3.90 20.82
N ILE A 127 -8.80 -4.97 20.06
CA ILE A 127 -7.91 -5.37 18.95
C ILE A 127 -7.89 -4.29 17.87
N GLY A 128 -9.02 -3.67 17.55
CA GLY A 128 -9.07 -2.55 16.61
C GLY A 128 -8.17 -1.40 17.03
N MET A 129 -8.25 -0.99 18.31
CA MET A 129 -7.37 0.03 18.89
C MET A 129 -5.89 -0.39 18.76
N VAL A 130 -5.54 -1.64 19.05
CA VAL A 130 -4.17 -2.13 18.87
C VAL A 130 -3.72 -2.05 17.41
N LEU A 131 -4.56 -2.44 16.44
CA LEU A 131 -4.24 -2.34 15.01
C LEU A 131 -4.04 -0.88 14.57
N GLU A 132 -4.83 0.04 15.09
CA GLU A 132 -4.68 1.49 14.85
C GLU A 132 -3.38 2.03 15.45
N LEU A 133 -3.03 1.60 16.67
CA LEU A 133 -1.76 1.97 17.32
C LEU A 133 -0.56 1.41 16.54
N LEU A 134 -0.63 0.16 16.09
CA LEU A 134 0.38 -0.46 15.23
C LEU A 134 0.50 0.28 13.89
N ALA A 135 -0.62 0.72 13.32
CA ALA A 135 -0.67 1.55 12.13
C ALA A 135 -0.10 2.97 12.36
N GLY A 136 0.01 3.42 13.61
CA GLY A 136 0.63 4.68 14.00
C GLY A 136 2.15 4.64 14.14
N ILE A 137 2.77 3.45 14.11
CA ILE A 137 4.23 3.32 14.23
C ILE A 137 4.92 4.02 13.05
N PRO A 138 5.89 4.93 13.29
CA PRO A 138 6.66 5.59 12.25
C PRO A 138 7.29 4.60 11.27
N SER A 139 7.20 4.88 9.97
CA SER A 139 7.67 3.97 8.93
C SER A 139 9.18 3.72 9.01
N VAL A 140 9.96 4.74 9.37
CA VAL A 140 11.42 4.64 9.55
C VAL A 140 11.80 3.60 10.60
N ILE A 141 11.05 3.51 11.71
CA ILE A 141 11.33 2.55 12.78
C ILE A 141 11.13 1.11 12.27
N VAL A 142 10.02 0.86 11.57
CA VAL A 142 9.74 -0.48 11.04
C VAL A 142 10.68 -0.84 9.89
N GLY A 143 11.06 0.12 9.05
CA GLY A 143 12.07 -0.08 8.01
C GLY A 143 13.44 -0.42 8.58
N LEU A 144 13.89 0.31 9.60
CA LEU A 144 15.17 0.05 10.27
C LEU A 144 15.15 -1.28 11.03
N TRP A 145 14.07 -1.60 11.76
CA TRP A 145 13.87 -2.91 12.37
C TRP A 145 13.86 -4.03 11.32
N GLY A 146 13.22 -3.76 10.18
CA GLY A 146 13.20 -4.62 9.01
C GLY A 146 14.60 -4.98 8.53
N ALA A 147 15.48 -3.98 8.42
CA ALA A 147 16.85 -4.18 7.99
C ALA A 147 17.77 -4.77 9.08
N MET A 148 17.64 -4.31 10.33
CA MET A 148 18.60 -4.63 11.41
C MET A 148 18.24 -5.89 12.20
N THR A 149 16.98 -6.31 12.20
CA THR A 149 16.52 -7.44 13.02
C THR A 149 15.82 -8.49 12.17
N PHE A 150 14.80 -8.07 11.42
CA PHE A 150 13.99 -9.01 10.64
C PHE A 150 14.75 -9.60 9.45
N GLY A 151 15.54 -8.79 8.74
CA GLY A 151 16.39 -9.24 7.63
C GLY A 151 17.39 -10.31 8.06
N PRO A 152 18.21 -10.08 9.09
CA PRO A 152 19.09 -11.10 9.66
C PRO A 152 18.34 -12.35 10.13
N PHE A 153 17.17 -12.19 10.76
CA PHE A 153 16.34 -13.32 11.17
C PHE A 153 15.89 -14.18 9.98
N ILE A 154 15.36 -13.56 8.92
CA ILE A 154 14.97 -14.28 7.70
C ILE A 154 16.19 -14.94 7.06
N ALA A 155 17.31 -14.23 6.97
CA ALA A 155 18.54 -14.77 6.38
C ALA A 155 19.09 -15.97 7.14
N HIS A 156 19.01 -15.98 8.48
CA HIS A 156 19.58 -17.03 9.31
C HIS A 156 18.65 -18.23 9.51
N TYR A 157 17.33 -18.02 9.62
CA TYR A 157 16.39 -19.08 9.98
C TYR A 157 15.47 -19.52 8.82
N VAL A 158 15.05 -18.59 7.97
CA VAL A 158 14.03 -18.87 6.95
C VAL A 158 14.67 -19.20 5.60
N ALA A 159 15.66 -18.43 5.17
CA ALA A 159 16.35 -18.64 3.90
C ALA A 159 17.01 -20.03 3.78
N PRO A 160 17.66 -20.60 4.82
CA PRO A 160 18.24 -21.94 4.72
C PRO A 160 17.20 -23.04 4.61
N VAL A 161 16.06 -22.90 5.28
CA VAL A 161 14.95 -23.87 5.23
C VAL A 161 14.31 -23.85 3.84
N ILE A 162 14.10 -22.66 3.29
CA ILE A 162 13.58 -22.46 1.94
C ILE A 162 14.56 -23.04 0.90
N ALA A 163 15.86 -22.79 1.04
CA ALA A 163 16.88 -23.31 0.13
C ALA A 163 16.97 -24.86 0.14
N ARG A 164 16.71 -25.49 1.29
CA ARG A 164 16.72 -26.97 1.43
C ARG A 164 15.49 -27.65 0.84
N ASN A 165 14.32 -27.01 0.93
CA ASN A 165 13.04 -27.64 0.56
C ASN A 165 12.53 -27.23 -0.83
N ALA A 166 13.07 -26.15 -1.43
CA ALA A 166 12.68 -25.67 -2.74
C ALA A 166 13.91 -25.20 -3.55
N PRO A 167 14.80 -26.13 -3.97
CA PRO A 167 16.01 -25.77 -4.71
C PRO A 167 15.73 -25.13 -6.08
N ASP A 168 14.64 -25.54 -6.78
CA ASP A 168 14.40 -25.26 -8.20
C ASP A 168 13.39 -24.17 -8.52
N VAL A 169 13.01 -23.31 -7.57
CA VAL A 169 12.08 -22.20 -7.86
C VAL A 169 12.88 -20.95 -8.27
N PRO A 170 12.81 -20.46 -9.52
CA PRO A 170 13.57 -19.30 -9.98
C PRO A 170 13.25 -18.03 -9.19
N VAL A 171 12.00 -17.87 -8.75
CA VAL A 171 11.58 -16.77 -7.87
C VAL A 171 12.39 -16.77 -6.57
N LEU A 172 12.64 -17.94 -5.98
CA LEU A 172 13.47 -18.09 -4.76
C LEU A 172 14.92 -17.68 -4.98
N SER A 173 15.47 -17.84 -6.18
CA SER A 173 16.86 -17.44 -6.48
C SER A 173 17.05 -15.92 -6.43
N TYR A 174 16.04 -15.13 -6.80
CA TYR A 174 16.01 -13.68 -6.60
C TYR A 174 15.74 -13.26 -5.13
N LEU A 175 15.20 -14.18 -4.32
CA LEU A 175 14.99 -14.00 -2.88
C LEU A 175 16.22 -14.42 -2.07
N ARG A 176 17.12 -15.21 -2.66
CA ARG A 176 18.49 -15.51 -2.20
C ARG A 176 19.43 -14.38 -2.64
N GLY A 177 19.24 -13.18 -2.07
CA GLY A 177 20.24 -12.12 -2.22
C GLY A 177 21.63 -12.60 -1.80
N ASN A 178 22.69 -11.94 -2.29
CA ASN A 178 24.07 -12.27 -1.94
C ASN A 178 24.18 -12.48 -0.42
N THR A 179 24.54 -13.70 -0.01
CA THR A 179 24.57 -14.18 1.37
C THR A 179 25.33 -13.19 2.26
N GLY A 180 24.61 -12.42 3.09
CA GLY A 180 25.26 -11.53 4.06
C GLY A 180 24.32 -10.58 4.80
N ASN A 181 23.48 -9.79 4.10
CA ASN A 181 22.95 -8.55 4.69
C ASN A 181 21.43 -8.51 4.92
N GLY A 182 20.65 -9.51 4.49
CA GLY A 182 19.19 -9.48 4.66
C GLY A 182 18.45 -8.48 3.75
N GLU A 183 19.10 -7.94 2.72
CA GLU A 183 18.57 -6.92 1.79
C GLU A 183 17.87 -7.53 0.55
N GLY A 184 17.19 -8.67 0.71
CA GLY A 184 16.51 -9.35 -0.40
C GLY A 184 15.11 -8.81 -0.68
N LEU A 185 14.64 -8.91 -1.93
CA LEU A 185 13.27 -8.55 -2.35
C LEU A 185 12.19 -9.19 -1.46
N LEU A 186 12.42 -10.42 -0.98
CA LEU A 186 11.50 -11.11 -0.06
C LEU A 186 11.38 -10.39 1.28
N VAL A 187 12.53 -10.03 1.87
CA VAL A 187 12.58 -9.37 3.17
C VAL A 187 11.90 -8.01 3.06
N SER A 188 12.23 -7.22 2.04
CA SER A 188 11.59 -5.93 1.79
C SER A 188 10.08 -6.06 1.59
N GLY A 189 9.63 -7.04 0.81
CA GLY A 189 8.20 -7.31 0.61
C GLY A 189 7.47 -7.77 1.88
N LEU A 190 8.11 -8.61 2.71
CA LEU A 190 7.55 -9.08 3.98
C LEU A 190 7.47 -7.96 5.03
N VAL A 191 8.51 -7.14 5.15
CA VAL A 191 8.50 -5.96 6.03
C VAL A 191 7.38 -5.01 5.61
N LEU A 192 7.25 -4.76 4.31
CA LEU A 192 6.15 -3.95 3.78
C LEU A 192 4.79 -4.59 4.07
N ALA A 193 4.65 -5.92 3.94
CA ALA A 193 3.42 -6.63 4.30
C ALA A 193 3.03 -6.39 5.77
N VAL A 194 3.98 -6.55 6.70
CA VAL A 194 3.77 -6.31 8.14
C VAL A 194 3.31 -4.87 8.42
N MET A 195 3.80 -3.89 7.65
CA MET A 195 3.39 -2.49 7.78
C MET A 195 1.99 -2.20 7.25
N VAL A 196 1.59 -2.88 6.18
CA VAL A 196 0.31 -2.66 5.49
C VAL A 196 -0.84 -3.43 6.17
N ILE A 197 -0.56 -4.59 6.78
CA ILE A 197 -1.56 -5.46 7.43
C ILE A 197 -2.44 -4.70 8.45
N PRO A 198 -1.89 -3.94 9.43
CA PRO A 198 -2.72 -3.32 10.46
C PRO A 198 -3.73 -2.32 9.88
N ILE A 199 -3.35 -1.60 8.82
CA ILE A 199 -4.21 -0.60 8.17
C ILE A 199 -5.33 -1.28 7.37
N ILE A 200 -5.00 -2.29 6.57
CA ILE A 200 -6.03 -3.02 5.80
C ILE A 200 -6.96 -3.75 6.76
N ALA A 201 -6.44 -4.39 7.81
CA ALA A 201 -7.23 -5.14 8.77
C ALA A 201 -8.18 -4.24 9.58
N SER A 202 -7.72 -3.08 10.09
CA SER A 202 -8.58 -2.15 10.83
C SER A 202 -9.69 -1.58 9.94
N THR A 203 -9.32 -1.12 8.73
CA THR A 203 -10.29 -0.55 7.78
C THR A 203 -11.29 -1.59 7.29
N THR A 204 -10.83 -2.81 6.97
CA THR A 204 -11.71 -3.91 6.53
C THR A 204 -12.67 -4.33 7.63
N ARG A 205 -12.21 -4.39 8.88
CA ARG A 205 -13.07 -4.68 10.04
C ARG A 205 -14.19 -3.65 10.18
N ASP A 206 -13.87 -2.37 10.00
CA ASP A 206 -14.86 -1.30 10.13
C ASP A 206 -15.87 -1.34 8.98
N LEU A 207 -15.43 -1.68 7.77
CA LEU A 207 -16.33 -1.94 6.63
C LEU A 207 -17.27 -3.12 6.91
N ILE A 208 -16.74 -4.26 7.38
CA ILE A 208 -17.54 -5.45 7.69
C ILE A 208 -18.61 -5.13 8.77
N ARG A 209 -18.28 -4.28 9.75
CA ARG A 209 -19.25 -3.85 10.78
C ARG A 209 -20.40 -3.00 10.25
N GLN A 210 -20.25 -2.39 9.08
CA GLN A 210 -21.30 -1.58 8.44
C GLN A 210 -22.30 -2.44 7.66
N VAL A 211 -22.02 -3.74 7.49
CA VAL A 211 -22.95 -4.67 6.82
C VAL A 211 -24.25 -4.75 7.63
N PRO A 212 -25.42 -4.54 7.02
CA PRO A 212 -26.70 -4.64 7.72
C PRO A 212 -26.89 -6.03 8.33
N VAL A 213 -27.51 -6.09 9.51
CA VAL A 213 -27.70 -7.34 10.24
C VAL A 213 -28.71 -8.27 9.55
N LEU A 214 -29.73 -7.70 8.90
CA LEU A 214 -30.82 -8.42 8.22
C LEU A 214 -30.36 -9.49 7.20
N PRO A 215 -29.50 -9.17 6.20
CA PRO A 215 -29.01 -10.17 5.26
C PRO A 215 -28.15 -11.25 5.94
N ARG A 216 -27.50 -10.93 7.06
CA ARG A 216 -26.68 -11.87 7.83
C ARG A 216 -27.54 -12.86 8.61
N GLU A 217 -28.54 -12.36 9.34
CA GLU A 217 -29.50 -13.20 10.07
C GLU A 217 -30.36 -14.03 9.12
N GLY A 218 -30.77 -13.46 7.97
CA GLY A 218 -31.50 -14.20 6.94
C GLY A 218 -30.69 -15.34 6.34
N ALA A 219 -29.38 -15.15 6.10
CA ALA A 219 -28.49 -16.20 5.61
C ALA A 219 -28.35 -17.35 6.62
N VAL A 220 -28.16 -17.03 7.90
CA VAL A 220 -28.08 -18.03 8.97
C VAL A 220 -29.42 -18.77 9.13
N ALA A 221 -30.56 -18.07 9.01
CA ALA A 221 -31.89 -18.69 9.04
C ALA A 221 -32.16 -19.67 7.88
N LEU A 222 -31.49 -19.47 6.74
CA LEU A 222 -31.51 -20.40 5.60
C LEU A 222 -30.55 -21.59 5.78
N GLY A 223 -29.92 -21.72 6.96
CA GLY A 223 -29.01 -22.82 7.29
C GLY A 223 -27.56 -22.59 6.83
N MET A 224 -27.18 -21.37 6.42
CA MET A 224 -25.78 -21.09 6.12
C MET A 224 -24.94 -21.10 7.39
N THR A 225 -23.75 -21.71 7.31
CA THR A 225 -22.74 -21.62 8.37
C THR A 225 -22.15 -20.21 8.45
N ASP A 226 -21.52 -19.86 9.59
CA ASP A 226 -20.86 -18.56 9.76
C ASP A 226 -19.87 -18.26 8.62
N TRP A 227 -19.09 -19.25 8.21
CA TRP A 227 -18.13 -19.12 7.10
C TRP A 227 -18.80 -18.93 5.74
N GLU A 228 -19.91 -19.63 5.48
CA GLU A 228 -20.67 -19.46 4.25
C GLU A 228 -21.34 -18.08 4.20
N CYS A 229 -21.89 -17.62 5.32
CA CYS A 229 -22.45 -16.29 5.46
C CYS A 229 -21.35 -15.23 5.23
N ALA A 230 -20.18 -15.39 5.85
CA ALA A 230 -19.03 -14.50 5.65
C ALA A 230 -18.64 -14.40 4.17
N ARG A 231 -18.48 -15.56 3.52
CA ARG A 231 -17.97 -15.64 2.15
C ARG A 231 -18.99 -15.22 1.10
N ARG A 232 -20.28 -15.54 1.29
CA ARG A 232 -21.34 -15.33 0.27
C ARG A 232 -22.17 -14.07 0.49
N VAL A 233 -22.20 -13.52 1.70
CA VAL A 233 -23.03 -12.35 2.04
C VAL A 233 -22.16 -11.19 2.48
N THR A 234 -21.37 -11.39 3.54
CA THR A 234 -20.61 -10.30 4.17
C THR A 234 -19.51 -9.75 3.26
N LEU A 235 -18.61 -10.60 2.74
CA LEU A 235 -17.48 -10.16 1.91
C LEU A 235 -17.93 -9.50 0.58
N PRO A 236 -18.89 -10.05 -0.18
CA PRO A 236 -19.35 -9.40 -1.41
C PRO A 236 -19.99 -8.03 -1.15
N TRP A 237 -20.71 -7.88 -0.03
CA TRP A 237 -21.35 -6.62 0.36
C TRP A 237 -20.36 -5.47 0.52
N VAL A 238 -19.17 -5.73 1.07
CA VAL A 238 -18.13 -4.71 1.33
C VAL A 238 -16.95 -4.77 0.37
N SER A 239 -17.03 -5.59 -0.69
CA SER A 239 -15.93 -5.86 -1.62
C SER A 239 -15.30 -4.59 -2.21
N SER A 240 -16.12 -3.63 -2.66
CA SER A 240 -15.65 -2.34 -3.17
C SER A 240 -14.92 -1.52 -2.10
N GLY A 241 -15.41 -1.57 -0.86
CA GLY A 241 -14.77 -0.97 0.31
C GLY A 241 -13.43 -1.62 0.61
N ILE A 242 -13.33 -2.96 0.54
CA ILE A 242 -12.09 -3.70 0.77
C ILE A 242 -11.04 -3.28 -0.26
N VAL A 243 -11.40 -3.19 -1.54
CA VAL A 243 -10.47 -2.68 -2.58
C VAL A 243 -10.00 -1.27 -2.22
N GLY A 244 -10.91 -0.38 -1.79
CA GLY A 244 -10.55 0.94 -1.28
C GLY A 244 -9.59 0.89 -0.08
N ALA A 245 -9.83 0.00 0.89
CA ALA A 245 -8.98 -0.19 2.05
C ALA A 245 -7.57 -0.69 1.67
N VAL A 246 -7.47 -1.58 0.69
CA VAL A 246 -6.19 -2.08 0.16
C VAL A 246 -5.43 -0.94 -0.52
N VAL A 247 -6.08 -0.16 -1.38
CA VAL A 247 -5.46 0.98 -2.07
C VAL A 247 -5.00 2.05 -1.07
N LEU A 248 -5.82 2.37 -0.07
CA LEU A 248 -5.47 3.33 0.99
C LEU A 248 -4.32 2.83 1.87
N GLY A 249 -4.35 1.56 2.27
CA GLY A 249 -3.31 0.95 3.09
C GLY A 249 -1.97 0.89 2.37
N PHE A 250 -1.99 0.54 1.08
CA PHE A 250 -0.82 0.51 0.22
C PHE A 250 -0.25 1.91 -0.03
N GLY A 251 -1.08 2.84 -0.50
CA GLY A 251 -0.64 4.19 -0.87
C GLY A 251 -0.11 5.05 0.27
N ARG A 252 -0.43 4.71 1.53
CA ARG A 252 0.10 5.42 2.72
C ARG A 252 1.49 4.93 3.15
N ARG A 253 1.90 3.73 2.73
CA ARG A 253 3.10 3.04 3.26
C ARG A 253 4.22 2.88 2.24
N ILE A 254 3.95 3.23 0.97
CA ILE A 254 4.94 3.27 -0.11
C ILE A 254 5.40 4.70 -0.36
#